data_AF-A0A519KRD8-F1
#
_entry.id   AF-A0A519KRD8-F1
#
_cell.length_a   1.000
_cell.length_b   1.000
_cell.length_c   1.000
_cell.angle_alpha   90.00
_cell.angle_beta   90.00
_cell.angle_gamma   90.00
#
_symmetry.space_group_name_H-M   'P 1'
#
loop_
_entity.id
_entity.type
_entity.pdbx_description
1 polymer ?
#
loop_
_entity_poly.entity_id
_entity_poly.type
_entity_poly.pdbx_seq_one_letter_code
_entity_poly.pdbx_strand_id
1 'polypeptide(L)'
;MRLLPAYLWPRFLKRRLPTSLWGRSLLIIVLPVLVMQMAVTWVFFDAHWQTVTARLSEGLAGDVAWAVESYEDDPSPANLEKLANRAERSMSLSIVLQEGRTLPTEERRGPIGVVDRVLDRALDARVDRPYWFDTTRYPAYVDIQVQEPQG
;
A
#
# COMPACT_ATOMS: atom_id res chain seq x y z
N MET A 1 -10.24 -28.19 0.39
CA MET A 1 -8.80 -28.44 0.66
C MET A 1 -8.65 -29.04 2.04
N ARG A 2 -8.34 -30.34 2.16
CA ARG A 2 -8.10 -31.01 3.45
C ARG A 2 -6.74 -30.58 3.97
N LEU A 3 -6.74 -29.77 5.03
CA LEU A 3 -5.54 -29.46 5.81
C LEU A 3 -4.92 -30.78 6.27
N LEU A 4 -3.68 -31.06 5.83
CA LEU A 4 -2.93 -32.22 6.28
C LEU A 4 -2.81 -32.15 7.82
N PRO A 5 -3.11 -33.23 8.54
CA PRO A 5 -3.26 -33.16 9.98
C PRO A 5 -1.89 -32.98 10.66
N ALA A 6 -1.80 -32.01 11.58
CA ALA A 6 -0.58 -31.54 12.23
C ALA A 6 0.24 -32.64 12.94
N TYR A 7 -0.37 -33.79 13.28
CA TYR A 7 0.30 -34.92 13.92
C TYR A 7 1.25 -35.71 13.00
N LEU A 8 1.15 -35.56 11.68
CA LEU A 8 2.05 -36.23 10.71
C LEU A 8 3.38 -35.48 10.51
N TRP A 9 3.40 -34.18 10.81
CA TRP A 9 4.57 -33.31 10.69
C TRP A 9 5.80 -33.78 11.48
N PRO A 10 5.69 -34.17 12.78
CA PRO A 10 6.85 -34.60 13.55
C PRO A 10 7.47 -35.89 13.02
N ARG A 11 6.68 -36.82 12.46
CA ARG A 11 7.18 -38.07 11.87
C ARG A 11 7.96 -37.82 10.58
N PHE A 12 7.48 -36.92 9.73
CA PHE A 12 8.17 -36.54 8.49
C PHE A 12 9.47 -35.78 8.79
N LEU A 13 9.44 -34.87 9.75
CA LEU A 13 10.62 -34.11 10.20
C LEU A 13 11.69 -35.03 10.80
N LYS A 14 11.31 -36.01 11.65
CA LYS A 14 12.22 -37.02 12.21
C LYS A 14 12.94 -37.85 11.14
N ARG A 15 12.32 -38.04 9.98
CA ARG A 15 12.85 -38.83 8.86
C ARG A 15 13.81 -38.04 7.97
N ARG A 16 13.75 -36.70 8.01
CA ARG A 16 14.63 -35.77 7.29
C ARG A 16 15.78 -35.22 8.16
N LEU A 17 15.71 -35.39 9.48
CA LEU A 17 16.77 -34.97 10.40
C LEU A 17 17.96 -35.95 10.32
N PRO A 18 19.21 -35.44 10.24
CA PRO A 18 20.38 -36.30 10.21
C PRO A 18 20.49 -37.11 11.49
N THR A 19 20.64 -38.44 11.36
CA THR A 19 20.68 -39.38 12.49
C THR A 19 22.07 -39.52 13.11
N SER A 20 23.12 -38.96 12.47
CA SER A 20 24.47 -38.96 13.01
C SER A 20 24.63 -37.96 14.17
N LEU A 21 25.49 -38.29 15.15
CA LEU A 21 25.80 -37.40 16.27
C LEU A 21 26.33 -36.04 15.78
N TRP A 22 27.15 -36.04 14.73
CA TRP A 22 27.65 -34.84 14.06
C TRP A 22 26.55 -33.96 13.48
N GLY A 23 25.57 -34.56 12.79
CA GLY A 23 24.45 -33.82 12.22
C GLY A 23 23.55 -33.20 13.28
N ARG A 24 23.34 -33.89 14.41
CA ARG A 24 22.57 -33.36 15.54
C ARG A 24 23.28 -32.19 16.21
N SER A 25 24.58 -32.29 16.46
CA SER A 25 25.37 -31.21 17.07
C SER A 25 25.40 -29.97 16.18
N LEU A 26 25.62 -30.14 14.87
CA LEU A 26 25.61 -29.03 13.92
C LEU A 26 24.23 -28.36 13.86
N LEU A 27 23.15 -29.15 13.85
CA LEU A 27 21.79 -28.62 13.79
C LEU A 27 21.44 -27.80 15.03
N ILE A 28 21.84 -28.21 16.24
CA ILE A 28 21.59 -27.44 17.47
C ILE A 28 22.27 -26.07 17.43
N ILE A 29 23.43 -25.96 16.77
CA ILE A 29 24.19 -24.70 16.65
C ILE A 29 23.62 -23.81 15.53
N VAL A 30 23.36 -24.39 14.36
CA VAL A 30 22.96 -23.63 13.15
C VAL A 30 21.48 -23.26 13.17
N LEU A 31 20.61 -24.11 13.73
CA LEU A 31 19.17 -23.89 13.72
C LEU A 31 18.75 -22.58 14.42
N PRO A 32 19.26 -22.24 15.64
CA PRO A 32 18.92 -20.97 16.28
C PRO A 32 19.35 -19.76 15.46
N VAL A 33 20.52 -19.84 14.81
CA VAL A 33 21.03 -18.76 13.95
C VAL A 33 20.13 -18.57 12.73
N LEU A 34 19.72 -19.66 12.07
CA LEU A 34 18.80 -19.59 10.94
C LEU A 34 17.42 -19.04 11.33
N VAL A 35 16.89 -19.47 12.49
CA VAL A 35 15.62 -18.95 13.02
C VAL A 35 15.74 -17.45 13.31
N MET A 36 16.81 -17.03 13.97
CA MET A 36 17.09 -15.61 14.22
C MET A 36 17.20 -14.83 12.91
N GLN A 37 17.90 -15.38 11.91
CA GLN A 37 18.07 -14.73 10.62
C GLN A 37 16.73 -14.55 9.88
N MET A 38 15.85 -15.55 9.91
CA MET A 38 14.51 -15.45 9.33
C MET A 38 13.67 -14.41 10.07
N ALA A 39 13.71 -14.39 11.41
CA ALA A 39 12.97 -13.42 12.22
C ALA A 39 13.44 -11.98 11.94
N VAL A 40 14.75 -11.74 11.93
CA VAL A 40 15.33 -10.42 11.64
C VAL A 40 14.99 -9.98 10.22
N THR A 41 15.17 -10.87 9.24
CA THR A 41 14.80 -10.59 7.84
C THR A 41 13.33 -10.20 7.74
N TRP A 42 12.44 -10.96 8.38
CA TRP A 42 11.00 -10.69 8.36
C TRP A 42 10.66 -9.33 8.96
N VAL A 43 11.18 -8.99 10.15
CA VAL A 43 10.95 -7.68 10.78
C VAL A 43 11.50 -6.54 9.93
N PHE A 44 12.69 -6.72 9.34
CA PHE A 44 13.29 -5.72 8.47
C PHE A 44 12.43 -5.45 7.24
N PHE A 45 11.95 -6.50 6.56
CA PHE A 45 11.09 -6.36 5.39
C PHE A 45 9.73 -5.75 5.73
N ASP A 46 9.15 -6.10 6.87
CA ASP A 46 7.90 -5.49 7.35
C ASP A 46 8.08 -3.97 7.60
N ALA A 47 9.11 -3.59 8.35
CA ALA A 47 9.42 -2.18 8.61
C ALA A 47 9.76 -1.42 7.32
N HIS A 48 10.49 -2.05 6.40
CA HIS A 48 10.83 -1.46 5.11
C HIS A 48 9.57 -1.24 4.26
N TRP A 49 8.69 -2.24 4.14
CA TRP A 49 7.44 -2.13 3.41
C TRP A 49 6.58 -0.98 3.96
N GLN A 50 6.40 -0.92 5.28
CA GLN A 50 5.65 0.17 5.93
C GLN A 50 6.25 1.55 5.62
N THR A 51 7.58 1.68 5.68
CA THR A 51 8.26 2.95 5.40
C THR A 51 8.16 3.37 3.94
N VAL A 52 8.36 2.42 3.01
CA VAL A 52 8.28 2.70 1.57
C VAL A 52 6.85 3.09 1.19
N THR A 53 5.84 2.34 1.65
CA THR A 53 4.44 2.70 1.43
C THR A 53 4.12 4.08 2.02
N ALA A 54 4.60 4.40 3.23
CA ALA A 54 4.42 5.72 3.84
C ALA A 54 4.98 6.84 2.98
N ARG A 55 6.22 6.72 2.51
CA ARG A 55 6.84 7.74 1.67
C ARG A 55 6.13 7.90 0.32
N LEU A 56 5.68 6.80 -0.28
CA LEU A 56 4.94 6.84 -1.55
C LEU A 56 3.58 7.51 -1.36
N SER A 57 2.83 7.14 -0.32
CA SER A 57 1.55 7.76 0.01
C SER A 57 1.69 9.25 0.36
N GLU A 58 2.73 9.62 1.11
CA GLU A 58 3.03 11.01 1.42
C GLU A 58 3.37 11.83 0.17
N GLY A 59 4.13 11.27 -0.77
CA GLY A 59 4.41 11.93 -2.06
C GLY A 59 3.14 12.10 -2.88
N LEU A 60 2.37 11.03 -3.03
CA LEU A 60 1.10 11.02 -3.77
C LEU A 60 0.10 12.03 -3.19
N ALA A 61 -0.06 12.08 -1.87
CA ALA A 61 -0.93 13.05 -1.23
C ALA A 61 -0.47 14.50 -1.46
N GLY A 62 0.84 14.73 -1.54
CA GLY A 62 1.39 16.04 -1.91
C GLY A 62 1.07 16.42 -3.36
N ASP A 63 1.19 15.48 -4.29
CA ASP A 63 0.86 15.70 -5.70
C ASP A 63 -0.66 15.96 -5.89
N VAL A 64 -1.52 15.25 -5.15
CA VAL A 64 -2.97 15.47 -5.14
C VAL A 64 -3.32 16.84 -4.54
N ALA A 65 -2.75 17.20 -3.39
CA ALA A 65 -2.97 18.52 -2.79
C ALA A 65 -2.55 19.65 -3.74
N TRP A 66 -1.37 19.53 -4.36
CA TRP A 66 -0.91 20.49 -5.36
C TRP A 66 -1.87 20.61 -6.55
N ALA A 67 -2.40 19.48 -7.04
CA ALA A 67 -3.35 19.49 -8.15
C ALA A 67 -4.68 20.16 -7.78
N VAL A 68 -5.19 19.90 -6.57
CA VAL A 68 -6.41 20.52 -6.04
C VAL A 68 -6.21 22.02 -5.87
N GLU A 69 -5.17 22.45 -5.15
CA GLU A 69 -4.84 23.86 -4.94
C GLU A 69 -4.64 24.61 -6.27
N SER A 70 -3.92 24.01 -7.22
CA SER A 70 -3.68 24.60 -8.54
C SER A 70 -4.96 24.75 -9.38
N TYR A 71 -5.96 23.90 -9.14
CA TYR A 71 -7.27 24.00 -9.78
C TYR A 71 -8.14 25.06 -9.09
N GLU A 72 -8.10 25.16 -7.76
CA GLU A 72 -8.81 26.19 -7.00
C GLU A 72 -8.34 27.61 -7.35
N ASP A 73 -7.04 27.80 -7.59
CA ASP A 73 -6.44 29.09 -7.96
C ASP A 73 -6.96 29.62 -9.32
N ASP A 74 -7.19 28.74 -10.30
CA ASP A 74 -7.76 29.08 -11.61
C ASP A 74 -8.68 27.93 -12.09
N PRO A 75 -9.99 27.98 -11.73
CA PRO A 75 -10.95 26.93 -12.07
C PRO A 75 -11.46 27.06 -13.52
N SER A 76 -10.59 27.41 -14.47
CA SER A 76 -10.93 27.46 -15.89
C SER A 76 -10.69 26.11 -16.59
N PRO A 77 -11.53 25.72 -17.57
CA PRO A 77 -11.32 24.50 -18.35
C PRO A 77 -9.96 24.44 -19.05
N ALA A 78 -9.45 25.60 -19.49
CA ALA A 78 -8.15 25.71 -20.14
C ALA A 78 -6.98 25.50 -19.17
N ASN A 79 -7.12 25.91 -17.91
CA ASN A 79 -6.13 25.61 -16.87
C ASN A 79 -6.18 24.12 -16.50
N LEU A 80 -7.37 23.56 -16.32
CA LEU A 80 -7.55 22.14 -16.03
C LEU A 80 -6.87 21.25 -17.08
N GLU A 81 -7.05 21.54 -18.38
CA GLU A 81 -6.40 20.77 -19.45
C GLU A 81 -4.87 20.84 -19.37
N LYS A 82 -4.31 22.02 -19.07
CA LYS A 82 -2.86 22.20 -18.89
C LYS A 82 -2.35 21.44 -17.66
N LEU A 83 -3.09 21.52 -16.56
CA LEU A 83 -2.78 20.86 -15.29
C LEU A 83 -2.81 19.34 -15.47
N ALA A 84 -3.88 18.78 -16.04
CA ALA A 84 -4.03 17.36 -16.31
C ALA A 84 -2.89 16.83 -17.21
N ASN A 85 -2.58 17.53 -18.29
CA ASN A 85 -1.46 17.18 -19.17
C ASN A 85 -0.09 17.20 -18.46
N ARG A 86 0.10 18.11 -17.50
CA ARG A 86 1.35 18.20 -16.75
C ARG A 86 1.44 17.08 -15.72
N ALA A 87 0.37 16.88 -14.95
CA ALA A 87 0.24 15.84 -13.95
C ALA A 87 0.44 14.44 -14.56
N GLU A 88 -0.12 14.18 -15.75
CA GLU A 88 0.06 12.90 -16.44
C GLU A 88 1.53 12.64 -16.80
N ARG A 89 2.24 13.65 -17.30
CA ARG A 89 3.64 13.50 -17.73
C ARG A 89 4.64 13.46 -16.57
N SER A 90 4.45 14.27 -15.53
CA SER A 90 5.44 14.40 -14.45
C SER A 90 5.12 13.59 -13.21
N MET A 91 3.84 13.35 -12.92
CA MET A 91 3.37 12.66 -11.71
C MET A 91 2.69 11.32 -12.02
N SER A 92 2.49 10.98 -13.30
CA SER A 92 1.68 9.82 -13.72
C SER A 92 0.26 9.86 -13.16
N LEU A 93 -0.30 11.05 -12.96
CA LEU A 93 -1.66 11.29 -12.48
C LEU A 93 -2.59 11.64 -13.63
N SER A 94 -3.73 10.96 -13.72
CA SER A 94 -4.82 11.31 -14.64
C SER A 94 -5.89 12.09 -13.87
N ILE A 95 -6.08 13.36 -14.24
CA ILE A 95 -7.03 14.27 -13.56
C ILE A 95 -8.19 14.53 -14.52
N VAL A 96 -9.41 14.33 -14.02
CA VAL A 96 -10.66 14.60 -14.76
C VAL A 96 -11.66 15.24 -13.82
N LEU A 97 -12.17 16.42 -14.19
CA LEU A 97 -13.29 17.06 -13.50
C LEU A 97 -14.60 16.36 -13.84
N GLN A 98 -15.39 16.03 -12.81
CA GLN A 98 -16.70 15.41 -12.96
C GLN A 98 -17.77 16.34 -12.40
N GLU A 99 -18.28 17.23 -13.26
CA GLU A 99 -19.25 18.25 -12.88
C GLU A 99 -20.49 17.65 -12.21
N GLY A 100 -20.85 18.17 -11.02
CA GLY A 100 -22.04 17.78 -10.28
C GLY A 100 -22.02 16.36 -9.69
N ARG A 101 -20.86 15.68 -9.67
CA ARG A 101 -20.73 14.42 -8.95
C ARG A 101 -20.64 14.69 -7.44
N THR A 102 -20.96 13.68 -6.65
CA THR A 102 -20.69 13.68 -5.20
C THR A 102 -19.88 12.45 -4.85
N LEU A 103 -19.09 12.53 -3.78
CA LEU A 103 -18.30 11.40 -3.30
C LEU A 103 -19.17 10.14 -3.05
N PRO A 104 -18.66 8.93 -3.41
CA PRO A 104 -19.31 7.68 -3.07
C PRO A 104 -19.42 7.49 -1.56
N THR A 105 -20.55 6.92 -1.10
CA THR A 105 -20.78 6.64 0.33
C THR A 105 -20.21 5.28 0.79
N GLU A 106 -19.81 4.43 -0.15
CA GLU A 106 -19.25 3.09 0.16
C GLU A 106 -17.76 3.18 0.49
N GLU A 107 -17.37 2.78 1.69
CA GLU A 107 -15.97 2.59 2.03
C GLU A 107 -15.46 1.25 1.49
N ARG A 108 -14.55 1.28 0.52
CA ARG A 108 -13.88 0.08 0.00
C ARG A 108 -12.45 0.03 0.48
N ARG A 109 -12.23 -0.81 1.49
CA ARG A 109 -10.90 -1.06 2.07
C ARG A 109 -10.39 -2.43 1.65
N GLY A 110 -9.10 -2.50 1.35
CA GLY A 110 -8.41 -3.74 1.02
C GLY A 110 -8.34 -4.70 2.21
N PRO A 111 -8.18 -6.02 1.96
CA PRO A 111 -8.25 -7.06 3.00
C PRO A 111 -7.16 -6.99 4.07
N ILE A 112 -6.04 -6.29 3.82
CA ILE A 112 -4.90 -6.15 4.75
C ILE A 112 -4.83 -4.71 5.34
N GLY A 113 -5.44 -3.72 4.65
CA GLY A 113 -5.60 -2.33 5.08
C GLY A 113 -4.32 -1.54 5.41
N VAL A 114 -3.11 -2.08 5.18
CA VAL A 114 -1.85 -1.37 5.48
C VAL A 114 -1.67 -0.18 4.56
N VAL A 115 -1.91 -0.37 3.26
CA VAL A 115 -1.84 0.72 2.26
C VAL A 115 -2.91 1.76 2.56
N ASP A 116 -4.15 1.32 2.79
CA ASP A 116 -5.28 2.23 3.04
C ASP A 116 -5.03 3.13 4.25
N ARG A 117 -4.58 2.59 5.39
CA ARG A 117 -4.31 3.40 6.59
C ARG A 117 -3.21 4.44 6.38
N VAL A 118 -2.23 4.11 5.55
CA VAL A 118 -1.08 4.97 5.29
C VAL A 118 -1.45 6.06 4.28
N LEU A 119 -2.21 5.70 3.24
CA LEU A 119 -2.75 6.64 2.26
C LEU A 119 -3.75 7.60 2.90
N ASP A 120 -4.66 7.08 3.71
CA ASP A 120 -5.65 7.86 4.45
C ASP A 120 -4.97 8.91 5.33
N ARG A 121 -3.99 8.49 6.16
CA ARG A 121 -3.20 9.43 6.97
C ARG A 121 -2.45 10.47 6.13
N ALA A 122 -1.94 10.09 4.96
CA ALA A 122 -1.20 10.99 4.10
C ALA A 122 -2.11 12.04 3.44
N LEU A 123 -3.31 11.63 3.01
CA LEU A 123 -4.33 12.51 2.42
C LEU A 123 -4.92 13.44 3.49
N ASP A 124 -5.32 12.91 4.65
CA ASP A 124 -5.86 13.70 5.78
C ASP A 124 -4.88 14.79 6.25
N ALA A 125 -3.57 14.56 6.12
CA ALA A 125 -2.54 15.52 6.50
C ALA A 125 -2.30 16.65 5.47
N ARG A 126 -2.81 16.55 4.24
CA ARG A 126 -2.49 17.49 3.14
C ARG A 126 -3.68 17.98 2.33
N VAL A 127 -4.79 17.23 2.30
CA VAL A 127 -5.96 17.55 1.50
C VAL A 127 -7.05 18.04 2.45
N ASP A 128 -7.28 19.35 2.47
CA ASP A 128 -8.28 19.98 3.35
C ASP A 128 -9.74 19.76 2.89
N ARG A 129 -9.92 19.10 1.74
CA ARG A 129 -11.22 18.82 1.12
C ARG A 129 -11.70 17.40 1.44
N PRO A 130 -13.03 17.18 1.49
CA PRO A 130 -13.56 15.83 1.56
C PRO A 130 -13.02 14.98 0.40
N TYR A 131 -12.50 13.80 0.72
CA TYR A 131 -11.94 12.88 -0.28
C TYR A 131 -12.51 11.46 -0.13
N TRP A 132 -12.40 10.69 -1.20
CA TRP A 132 -12.69 9.27 -1.25
C TRP A 132 -11.60 8.57 -2.07
N PHE A 133 -11.24 7.34 -1.71
CA PHE A 133 -10.26 6.57 -2.47
C PHE A 133 -10.58 5.08 -2.52
N ASP A 134 -10.10 4.39 -3.55
CA ASP A 134 -10.19 2.94 -3.72
C ASP A 134 -8.87 2.36 -4.24
N THR A 135 -8.27 1.49 -3.43
CA THR A 135 -7.02 0.77 -3.71
C THR A 135 -7.23 -0.65 -4.23
N THR A 136 -8.49 -1.10 -4.33
CA THR A 136 -8.85 -2.50 -4.57
C THR A 136 -9.35 -2.77 -5.98
N ARG A 137 -10.00 -1.79 -6.59
CA ARG A 137 -10.69 -1.94 -7.88
C ARG A 137 -9.75 -2.11 -9.07
N TYR A 138 -8.59 -1.46 -9.04
CA TYR A 138 -7.61 -1.49 -10.13
C TYR A 138 -6.23 -1.89 -9.60
N PRO A 139 -5.65 -3.01 -10.03
CA PRO A 139 -4.37 -3.49 -9.49
C PRO A 139 -3.18 -2.59 -9.83
N ALA A 140 -3.34 -1.67 -10.79
CA ALA A 140 -2.29 -0.75 -11.26
C ALA A 140 -2.61 0.74 -10.99
N TYR A 141 -3.79 1.05 -10.46
CA TYR A 141 -4.24 2.44 -10.27
C TYR A 141 -4.95 2.58 -8.93
N VAL A 142 -4.75 3.72 -8.27
CA VAL A 142 -5.53 4.13 -7.11
C VAL A 142 -6.51 5.20 -7.59
N ASP A 143 -7.80 4.98 -7.37
CA ASP A 143 -8.81 5.99 -7.64
C ASP A 143 -8.86 6.94 -6.44
N ILE A 144 -8.70 8.23 -6.67
CA ILE A 144 -8.76 9.28 -5.65
C ILE A 144 -9.70 10.36 -6.17
N GLN A 145 -10.76 10.63 -5.40
CA GLN A 145 -11.78 11.61 -5.71
C GLN A 145 -11.77 12.66 -4.61
N VAL A 146 -11.69 13.94 -5.00
CA VAL A 146 -11.71 15.08 -4.08
C VAL A 146 -12.92 15.93 -4.43
N GLN A 147 -13.68 16.35 -3.43
CA GLN A 147 -14.91 17.10 -3.61
C GLN A 147 -14.62 18.60 -3.78
N GLU A 148 -14.98 19.15 -4.94
CA GLU A 148 -14.89 20.59 -5.22
C GLU A 148 -16.29 21.24 -5.31
N PRO A 149 -16.40 22.59 -5.24
CA PRO A 149 -17.68 23.29 -5.37
C PRO A 149 -18.41 23.04 -6.70
N GLN A 150 -17.69 22.73 -7.79
CA GLN A 150 -18.29 22.41 -9.09
C GLN A 150 -18.65 20.92 -9.27
N GLY A 151 -18.27 20.05 -8.33
CA GLY A 151 -18.43 18.59 -8.44
C GLY A 151 -17.35 17.84 -7.68
#